data_AF-A0AAV9CYR6-F1
#
_entry.id   AF-A0AAV9CYR6-F1
#
_cell.length_a   1.000
_cell.length_b   1.000
_cell.length_c   1.000
_cell.angle_alpha   90.00
_cell.angle_beta   90.00
_cell.angle_gamma   90.00
#
_symmetry.space_group_name_H-M   'P 1'
#
loop_
_entity.id
_entity.type
_entity.pdbx_description
1 polymer ?
#
loop_
_entity_poly.entity_id
_entity_poly.type
_entity_poly.pdbx_seq_one_letter_code
_entity_poly.pdbx_strand_id
1 'polypeptide(L)'
;MLLAFSEQTKGQKLPVDASDQELLEIVMARYEEELVHPIQNLVKGELVRGLLIQVQKLKLDIETAMLELNQILKANEINFAILAALPAFFLSLALLMLVRTWITQDKGAEGKGRIARLQRRLLVVEVEKRIMQYQTCLDQGQDEDAQCAFGLVLYSLDRLYRAVERHARATGEWLSLRQDIVDLGKPGFATPYKLAVTSRMERVYDCLLPSSKRR
;
A
#
# COMPACT_ATOMS: atom_id res chain seq x y z
N MET A 1 15.23 -79.88 23.83
CA MET A 1 14.61 -78.73 24.52
C MET A 1 13.08 -78.72 24.42
N LEU A 2 12.47 -79.12 23.30
CA LEU A 2 11.01 -79.27 23.19
C LEU A 2 10.44 -80.57 23.80
N LEU A 3 11.20 -81.68 23.76
CA LEU A 3 10.78 -82.97 24.37
C LEU A 3 10.84 -82.98 25.91
N ALA A 4 11.69 -82.16 26.52
CA ALA A 4 11.77 -82.02 27.98
C ALA A 4 10.62 -81.17 28.54
N PHE A 5 9.97 -80.36 27.70
CA PHE A 5 8.82 -79.54 28.09
C PHE A 5 7.50 -80.32 28.01
N SER A 6 7.44 -81.38 27.20
CA SER A 6 6.26 -82.23 27.06
C SER A 6 6.10 -83.29 28.16
N GLU A 7 7.19 -83.73 28.81
CA GLU A 7 7.12 -84.72 29.91
C GLU A 7 6.71 -84.11 31.26
N GLN A 8 6.83 -82.79 31.45
CA GLN A 8 6.71 -82.19 32.78
C GLN A 8 5.30 -81.67 33.12
N THR A 9 4.31 -81.74 32.22
CA THR A 9 3.02 -81.06 32.42
C THR A 9 1.81 -81.91 32.75
N LYS A 10 1.87 -83.25 32.69
CA LYS A 10 0.88 -84.14 33.37
C LYS A 10 1.23 -85.59 33.11
N GLY A 11 1.89 -86.24 34.06
CA GLY A 11 2.15 -87.68 34.00
C GLY A 11 0.85 -88.48 33.98
N GLN A 12 0.48 -89.03 32.83
CA GLN A 12 -0.25 -90.30 32.74
C GLN A 12 -0.16 -90.90 31.34
N LYS A 13 0.12 -92.21 31.28
CA LYS A 13 0.28 -93.02 30.07
C LYS A 13 -1.08 -93.26 29.40
N LEU A 14 -1.16 -93.05 28.09
CA LEU A 14 -2.30 -93.46 27.27
C LEU A 14 -2.24 -94.98 26.99
N PRO A 15 -3.35 -95.73 27.11
CA PRO A 15 -3.42 -97.14 26.74
C PRO A 15 -3.45 -97.31 25.21
N VAL A 16 -2.82 -98.38 24.73
CA VAL A 16 -2.41 -98.58 23.33
C VAL A 16 -3.50 -99.21 22.44
N ASP A 17 -4.69 -99.51 22.94
CA ASP A 17 -5.76 -100.15 22.14
C ASP A 17 -7.14 -99.52 22.39
N ALA A 18 -7.42 -98.39 21.72
CA ALA A 18 -8.74 -97.75 21.70
C ALA A 18 -9.14 -97.37 20.27
N SER A 19 -10.43 -97.56 19.93
CA SER A 19 -10.95 -97.36 18.57
C SER A 19 -10.92 -95.87 18.15
N ASP A 20 -10.74 -95.60 16.85
CA ASP A 20 -10.55 -94.25 16.28
C ASP A 20 -11.61 -93.20 16.70
N GLN A 21 -12.80 -93.64 17.12
CA GLN A 21 -13.87 -92.74 17.62
C GLN A 21 -13.55 -92.15 19.00
N GLU A 22 -12.97 -92.92 19.92
CA GLU A 22 -12.63 -92.43 21.27
C GLU A 22 -11.40 -91.50 21.23
N LEU A 23 -10.46 -91.77 20.31
CA LEU A 23 -9.31 -90.90 20.08
C LEU A 23 -9.73 -89.53 19.54
N LEU A 24 -10.73 -89.50 18.64
CA LEU A 24 -11.24 -88.26 18.07
C LEU A 24 -12.00 -87.43 19.12
N GLU A 25 -12.79 -88.06 20.00
CA GLU A 25 -13.46 -87.33 21.10
C GLU A 25 -12.46 -86.74 22.10
N ILE A 26 -11.39 -87.47 22.45
CA ILE A 26 -10.32 -86.95 23.33
C ILE A 26 -9.59 -85.78 22.68
N VAL A 27 -9.32 -85.85 21.38
CA VAL A 27 -8.67 -84.77 20.62
C VAL A 27 -9.60 -83.57 20.51
N MET A 28 -10.90 -83.77 20.26
CA MET A 28 -11.89 -82.69 20.18
C MET A 28 -12.12 -82.01 21.54
N ALA A 29 -12.21 -82.78 22.62
CA ALA A 29 -12.31 -82.24 23.98
C ALA A 29 -11.06 -81.44 24.37
N ARG A 30 -9.87 -81.85 23.90
CA ARG A 30 -8.62 -81.10 24.07
C ARG A 30 -8.57 -79.84 23.20
N TYR A 31 -9.06 -79.91 21.97
CA TYR A 31 -9.12 -78.78 21.07
C TYR A 31 -10.08 -77.71 21.60
N GLU A 32 -11.19 -78.13 22.21
CA GLU A 32 -12.17 -77.25 22.85
C GLU A 32 -11.63 -76.65 24.16
N GLU A 33 -10.84 -77.39 24.95
CA GLU A 33 -10.14 -76.88 26.15
C GLU A 33 -9.01 -75.87 25.80
N GLU A 34 -8.28 -76.07 24.69
CA GLU A 34 -7.24 -75.13 24.22
C GLU A 34 -7.82 -73.88 23.55
N LEU A 35 -8.97 -73.97 22.87
CA LEU A 35 -9.69 -72.82 22.31
C LEU A 35 -10.37 -71.94 23.37
N VAL A 36 -10.51 -72.43 24.60
CA VAL A 36 -11.08 -71.67 25.73
C VAL A 36 -10.03 -70.73 26.38
N HIS A 37 -8.74 -70.90 26.08
CA HIS A 37 -7.68 -70.09 26.69
C HIS A 37 -6.74 -69.29 25.75
N PRO A 38 -7.24 -68.65 24.66
CA PRO A 38 -6.47 -67.63 23.96
C PRO A 38 -6.18 -66.42 24.88
N ILE A 39 -7.06 -66.19 25.86
CA ILE A 39 -6.94 -65.11 26.86
C ILE A 39 -5.88 -65.43 27.93
N GLN A 40 -5.59 -66.68 28.27
CA GLN A 40 -4.59 -66.97 29.31
C GLN A 40 -3.15 -66.69 28.86
N ASN A 41 -2.85 -66.76 27.56
CA ASN A 41 -1.57 -66.29 27.01
C ASN A 41 -1.51 -64.76 26.89
N LEU A 42 -2.65 -64.10 26.65
CA LEU A 42 -2.78 -62.64 26.78
C LEU A 42 -2.57 -62.18 28.23
N VAL A 43 -3.05 -62.95 29.22
CA VAL A 43 -3.02 -62.64 30.66
C VAL A 43 -1.73 -63.09 31.36
N LYS A 44 -0.89 -63.93 30.73
CA LYS A 44 0.46 -64.28 31.26
C LYS A 44 1.45 -63.11 31.34
N GLY A 45 0.99 -61.89 31.09
CA GLY A 45 1.65 -60.66 31.52
C GLY A 45 2.55 -60.03 30.46
N GLU A 46 3.11 -60.80 29.54
CA GLU A 46 4.06 -60.27 28.55
C GLU A 46 3.38 -59.53 27.39
N LEU A 47 2.24 -60.02 26.88
CA LEU A 47 1.52 -59.35 25.78
C LEU A 47 0.83 -58.06 26.23
N VAL A 48 0.14 -58.06 27.37
CA VAL A 48 -0.48 -56.85 27.93
C VAL A 48 0.58 -55.83 28.34
N ARG A 49 1.73 -56.25 28.88
CA ARG A 49 2.86 -55.34 29.11
C ARG A 49 3.43 -54.79 27.81
N GLY A 50 3.60 -55.62 26.78
CA GLY A 50 4.04 -55.18 25.46
C GLY A 50 3.10 -54.14 24.84
N LEU A 51 1.79 -54.36 24.98
CA LEU A 51 0.76 -53.44 24.50
C LEU A 51 0.74 -52.12 25.31
N LEU A 52 0.88 -52.20 26.63
CA LEU A 52 1.00 -51.02 27.51
C LEU A 52 2.28 -50.22 27.20
N ILE A 53 3.40 -50.91 26.98
CA ILE A 53 4.67 -50.29 26.56
C ILE A 53 4.51 -49.62 25.19
N GLN A 54 3.80 -50.24 24.25
CA GLN A 54 3.52 -49.63 22.94
C GLN A 54 2.65 -48.37 23.06
N VAL A 55 1.61 -48.38 23.90
CA VAL A 55 0.78 -47.20 24.13
C VAL A 55 1.58 -46.07 24.77
N GLN A 56 2.46 -46.40 25.73
CA GLN A 56 3.36 -45.42 26.34
C GLN A 56 4.41 -44.89 25.35
N LYS A 57 4.96 -45.76 24.50
CA LYS A 57 5.90 -45.36 23.45
C LYS A 57 5.23 -44.47 22.41
N LEU A 58 4.01 -44.82 21.98
CA LEU A 58 3.19 -44.01 21.09
C LEU A 58 2.91 -42.63 21.70
N LYS A 59 2.56 -42.57 22.99
CA LYS A 59 2.36 -41.30 23.69
C LYS A 59 3.63 -40.45 23.72
N LEU A 60 4.78 -41.06 24.04
CA LEU A 60 6.07 -40.37 24.05
C LEU A 60 6.45 -39.88 22.65
N ASP A 61 6.18 -40.66 21.61
CA ASP A 61 6.45 -40.29 20.23
C ASP A 61 5.55 -39.13 19.78
N ILE A 62 4.28 -39.11 20.21
CA ILE A 62 3.37 -37.98 20.01
C ILE A 62 3.83 -36.73 20.77
N GLU A 63 4.23 -36.84 22.03
CA GLU A 63 4.74 -35.72 22.83
C GLU A 63 6.01 -35.13 22.19
N THR A 64 6.91 -36.00 21.70
CA THR A 64 8.13 -35.58 21.00
C THR A 64 7.81 -34.86 19.68
N ALA A 65 6.91 -35.42 18.87
CA ALA A 65 6.45 -34.78 17.65
C ALA A 65 5.76 -33.43 17.93
N MET A 66 5.02 -33.30 19.03
CA MET A 66 4.39 -32.05 19.45
C MET A 66 5.44 -30.98 19.82
N LEU A 67 6.54 -31.37 20.46
CA LEU A 67 7.66 -30.46 20.76
C LEU A 67 8.36 -29.99 19.47
N GLU A 68 8.57 -30.89 18.51
CA GLU A 68 9.14 -30.54 17.20
C GLU A 68 8.22 -29.61 16.41
N LEU A 69 6.91 -29.88 16.38
CA LEU A 69 5.92 -29.00 15.76
C LEU A 69 5.91 -27.60 16.42
N ASN A 70 6.03 -27.53 17.73
CA ASN A 70 6.15 -26.24 18.43
C ASN A 70 7.41 -25.48 18.02
N GLN A 71 8.54 -26.15 17.82
CA GLN A 71 9.76 -25.51 17.30
C GLN A 71 9.58 -24.99 15.87
N ILE A 72 8.91 -25.74 15.00
CA ILE A 72 8.64 -25.35 13.60
C ILE A 72 7.67 -24.15 13.55
N LEU A 73 6.63 -24.16 14.37
CA LEU A 73 5.69 -23.04 14.47
C LEU A 73 6.40 -21.79 15.00
N LYS A 74 7.21 -21.93 16.05
CA LYS A 74 8.00 -20.81 16.60
C LYS A 74 9.04 -20.28 15.61
N ALA A 75 9.64 -21.14 14.81
CA ALA A 75 10.56 -20.73 13.74
C ALA A 75 9.86 -19.92 12.63
N ASN A 76 8.57 -20.16 12.39
CA ASN A 76 7.77 -19.45 11.39
C ASN A 76 6.89 -18.32 11.96
N GLU A 77 6.79 -18.21 13.28
CA GLU A 77 5.98 -17.21 13.97
C GLU A 77 6.35 -15.79 13.54
N ILE A 78 7.66 -15.50 13.45
CA ILE A 78 8.17 -14.20 13.00
C ILE A 78 7.75 -13.93 11.55
N ASN A 79 7.77 -14.95 10.67
CA ASN A 79 7.38 -14.79 9.28
C ASN A 79 5.87 -14.51 9.15
N PHE A 80 5.04 -15.22 9.91
CA PHE A 80 3.60 -14.98 9.95
C PHE A 80 3.26 -13.61 10.55
N ALA A 81 3.96 -13.20 11.62
CA ALA A 81 3.80 -11.89 12.24
C ALA A 81 4.18 -10.75 11.29
N ILE A 82 5.30 -10.88 10.55
CA ILE A 82 5.70 -9.89 9.53
C ILE A 82 4.68 -9.85 8.39
N LEU A 83 4.24 -11.02 7.90
CA LEU A 83 3.26 -11.11 6.83
C LEU A 83 1.92 -10.44 7.23
N ALA A 84 1.48 -10.60 8.47
CA ALA A 84 0.29 -9.95 9.01
C ALA A 84 0.48 -8.45 9.28
N ALA A 85 1.70 -8.00 9.63
CA ALA A 85 2.01 -6.60 9.92
C ALA A 85 2.18 -5.73 8.66
N LEU A 86 2.63 -6.32 7.55
CA LEU A 86 2.87 -5.59 6.29
C LEU A 86 1.63 -4.82 5.80
N PRO A 87 0.43 -5.43 5.65
CA PRO A 87 -0.77 -4.70 5.25
C PRO A 87 -1.12 -3.54 6.18
N ALA A 88 -0.98 -3.74 7.50
CA ALA A 88 -1.25 -2.71 8.50
C ALA A 88 -0.26 -1.53 8.37
N PHE A 89 1.01 -1.81 8.10
CA PHE A 89 2.02 -0.79 7.86
C PHE A 89 1.72 0.05 6.61
N PHE A 90 1.38 -0.60 5.48
CA PHE A 90 1.00 0.11 4.26
C PHE A 90 -0.27 0.95 4.44
N LEU A 91 -1.29 0.42 5.13
CA LEU A 91 -2.49 1.18 5.47
C LEU A 91 -2.18 2.40 6.33
N SER A 92 -1.29 2.28 7.31
CA SER A 92 -0.87 3.40 8.17
C SER A 92 -0.16 4.50 7.39
N LEU A 93 0.72 4.13 6.44
CA LEU A 93 1.39 5.06 5.54
C LEU A 93 0.42 5.75 4.60
N ALA A 94 -0.51 5.00 4.00
CA ALA A 94 -1.54 5.54 3.13
C ALA A 94 -2.42 6.55 3.86
N LEU A 95 -2.86 6.23 5.10
CA LEU A 95 -3.62 7.13 5.94
C LEU A 95 -2.83 8.40 6.28
N LEU A 96 -1.55 8.26 6.64
CA LEU A 96 -0.68 9.40 6.95
C LEU A 96 -0.45 10.29 5.71
N MET A 97 -0.29 9.70 4.52
CA MET A 97 -0.22 10.46 3.27
C MET A 97 -1.53 11.19 2.98
N LEU A 98 -2.69 10.56 3.17
CA LEU A 98 -4.00 11.20 3.02
C LEU A 98 -4.16 12.38 3.98
N VAL A 99 -3.83 12.21 5.27
CA VAL A 99 -3.92 13.30 6.24
C VAL A 99 -3.00 14.46 5.86
N ARG A 100 -1.77 14.16 5.41
CA ARG A 100 -0.85 15.20 4.93
C ARG A 100 -1.38 15.92 3.69
N THR A 101 -1.93 15.20 2.71
CA THR A 101 -2.46 15.82 1.48
C THR A 101 -3.67 16.68 1.77
N TRP A 102 -4.56 16.26 2.66
CA TRP A 102 -5.72 17.06 3.09
C TRP A 102 -5.29 18.34 3.80
N ILE A 103 -4.37 18.26 4.77
CA ILE A 103 -3.85 19.44 5.49
C ILE A 103 -3.10 20.39 4.54
N THR A 104 -2.33 19.85 3.60
CA THR A 104 -1.59 20.66 2.61
C THR A 104 -2.51 21.23 1.52
N GLN A 105 -3.56 20.55 1.10
CA GLN A 105 -4.50 21.08 0.09
C GLN A 105 -5.23 22.31 0.61
N ASP A 106 -5.70 22.28 1.86
CA ASP A 106 -6.45 23.39 2.45
C ASP A 106 -5.58 24.66 2.60
N LYS A 107 -4.33 24.50 3.05
CA LYS A 107 -3.37 25.62 3.14
C LYS A 107 -2.79 26.01 1.78
N GLY A 108 -2.72 25.06 0.83
CA GLY A 108 -2.02 25.21 -0.43
C GLY A 108 -2.87 25.81 -1.55
N ALA A 109 -4.17 25.53 -1.60
CA ALA A 109 -5.05 26.09 -2.63
C ALA A 109 -5.19 27.61 -2.50
N GLU A 110 -5.35 28.11 -1.26
CA GLU A 110 -5.39 29.55 -1.00
C GLU A 110 -4.03 30.23 -1.27
N GLY A 111 -2.92 29.59 -0.86
CA GLY A 111 -1.58 30.12 -1.04
C GLY A 111 -1.11 30.15 -2.50
N LYS A 112 -1.32 29.06 -3.25
CA LYS A 112 -0.97 28.95 -4.67
C LYS A 112 -1.74 29.95 -5.53
N GLY A 113 -3.04 30.14 -5.23
CA GLY A 113 -3.85 31.17 -5.89
C GLY A 113 -3.36 32.59 -5.61
N ARG A 114 -2.95 32.89 -4.37
CA ARG A 114 -2.36 34.20 -4.01
C ARG A 114 -1.05 34.46 -4.74
N ILE A 115 -0.13 33.50 -4.79
CA ILE A 115 1.15 33.64 -5.47
C ILE A 115 0.95 33.82 -6.99
N ALA A 116 0.08 33.04 -7.60
CA ALA A 116 -0.22 33.17 -9.04
C ALA A 116 -0.89 34.51 -9.39
N ARG A 117 -1.72 35.09 -8.50
CA ARG A 117 -2.25 36.45 -8.66
C ARG A 117 -1.14 37.49 -8.54
N LEU A 118 -0.27 37.37 -7.54
CA LEU A 118 0.87 38.28 -7.35
C LEU A 118 1.78 38.29 -8.59
N GLN A 119 2.11 37.12 -9.13
CA GLN A 119 2.92 36.99 -10.34
C GLN A 119 2.30 37.69 -11.55
N ARG A 120 0.98 37.57 -11.75
CA ARG A 120 0.29 38.27 -12.85
C ARG A 120 0.32 39.79 -12.69
N ARG A 121 0.17 40.30 -11.47
CA ARG A 121 0.30 41.75 -11.20
C ARG A 121 1.70 42.26 -11.47
N LEU A 122 2.73 41.50 -11.09
CA LEU A 122 4.12 41.84 -11.42
C LEU A 122 4.36 41.93 -12.93
N LEU A 123 3.64 41.16 -13.76
CA LEU A 123 3.72 41.28 -15.21
C LEU A 123 3.11 42.60 -15.73
N VAL A 124 2.02 43.08 -15.13
CA VAL A 124 1.43 44.38 -15.49
C VAL A 124 2.41 45.52 -15.15
N VAL A 125 3.02 45.46 -13.97
CA VAL A 125 4.06 46.41 -13.55
C VAL A 125 5.29 46.35 -14.47
N GLU A 126 5.68 45.15 -14.91
CA GLU A 126 6.77 44.99 -15.89
C GLU A 126 6.41 45.68 -17.21
N VAL A 127 5.20 45.45 -17.74
CA VAL A 127 4.70 46.12 -18.96
C VAL A 127 4.74 47.65 -18.81
N GLU A 128 4.28 48.18 -17.68
CA GLU A 128 4.31 49.61 -17.38
C GLU A 128 5.75 50.17 -17.41
N LYS A 129 6.69 49.50 -16.75
CA LYS A 129 8.11 49.89 -16.78
C LYS A 129 8.70 49.86 -18.19
N ARG A 130 8.37 48.84 -18.99
CA ARG A 130 8.84 48.75 -20.38
C ARG A 130 8.27 49.88 -21.25
N ILE A 131 7.02 50.25 -21.05
CA ILE A 131 6.40 51.39 -21.75
C ILE A 131 7.12 52.70 -21.39
N MET A 132 7.45 52.91 -20.11
CA MET A 132 8.21 54.08 -19.68
C MET A 132 9.64 54.09 -20.25
N GLN A 133 10.32 52.94 -20.30
CA GLN A 133 11.64 52.81 -20.92
C GLN A 133 11.60 53.17 -22.40
N TYR A 134 10.61 52.64 -23.13
CA TYR A 134 10.40 52.98 -24.54
C TYR A 134 10.19 54.48 -24.75
N GLN A 135 9.34 55.13 -23.93
CA GLN A 135 9.14 56.57 -23.99
C GLN A 135 10.44 57.34 -23.70
N THR A 136 11.22 56.90 -22.72
CA THR A 136 12.50 57.53 -22.36
C THR A 136 13.49 57.48 -23.52
N CYS A 137 13.59 56.34 -24.22
CA CYS A 137 14.45 56.20 -25.40
C CYS A 137 13.99 57.09 -26.57
N LEU A 138 12.68 57.24 -26.78
CA LEU A 138 12.12 58.18 -27.76
C LEU A 138 12.47 59.62 -27.43
N ASP A 139 12.31 60.02 -26.16
CA ASP A 139 12.59 61.40 -25.70
C ASP A 139 14.08 61.75 -25.82
N GLN A 140 14.96 60.75 -25.72
CA GLN A 140 16.41 60.89 -25.88
C GLN A 140 16.89 60.86 -27.35
N GLY A 141 15.99 60.56 -28.31
CA GLY A 141 16.34 60.47 -29.73
C GLY A 141 17.21 59.27 -30.08
N GLN A 142 17.20 58.22 -29.27
CA GLN A 142 17.97 56.99 -29.51
C GLN A 142 17.11 55.97 -30.27
N ASP A 143 17.11 56.04 -31.61
CA ASP A 143 16.21 55.24 -32.44
C ASP A 143 16.45 53.72 -32.34
N GLU A 144 17.70 53.26 -32.29
CA GLU A 144 18.00 51.82 -32.16
C GLU A 144 17.59 51.26 -30.78
N ASP A 145 17.85 52.02 -29.71
CA ASP A 145 17.46 51.65 -28.35
C ASP A 145 15.93 51.69 -28.18
N ALA A 146 15.26 52.65 -28.83
CA ALA A 146 13.79 52.73 -28.85
C ALA A 146 13.16 51.53 -29.56
N GLN A 147 13.74 51.05 -30.67
CA GLN A 147 13.28 49.83 -31.33
C GLN A 147 13.46 48.59 -30.45
N CYS A 148 14.61 48.45 -29.78
CA CYS A 148 14.85 47.38 -28.82
C CYS A 148 13.87 47.45 -27.64
N ALA A 149 13.68 48.64 -27.06
CA ALA A 149 12.74 48.86 -25.96
C ALA A 149 11.29 48.53 -26.38
N PHE A 150 10.89 48.87 -27.61
CA PHE A 150 9.60 48.49 -28.15
C PHE A 150 9.45 46.97 -28.29
N GLY A 151 10.48 46.26 -28.75
CA GLY A 151 10.50 44.80 -28.78
C GLY A 151 10.28 44.17 -27.40
N LEU A 152 10.90 44.76 -26.36
CA LEU A 152 10.70 44.33 -24.96
C LEU A 152 9.29 44.61 -24.45
N VAL A 153 8.67 45.73 -24.85
CA VAL A 153 7.24 45.99 -24.58
C VAL A 153 6.38 44.87 -25.18
N LEU A 154 6.56 44.54 -26.46
CA LEU A 154 5.80 43.47 -27.11
C LEU A 154 6.00 42.10 -26.44
N TYR A 155 7.25 41.78 -26.07
CA TYR A 155 7.55 40.56 -25.33
C TYR A 155 6.85 40.50 -23.96
N SER A 156 6.89 41.60 -23.20
CA SER A 156 6.21 41.69 -21.91
C SER A 156 4.69 41.58 -22.04
N LEU A 157 4.11 42.11 -23.12
CA LEU A 157 2.70 41.99 -23.44
C LEU A 157 2.30 40.55 -23.82
N ASP A 158 3.11 39.83 -24.63
CA ASP A 158 2.87 38.40 -24.92
C ASP A 158 2.92 37.57 -23.63
N ARG A 159 3.90 37.84 -22.76
CA ARG A 159 4.01 37.17 -21.46
C ARG A 159 2.79 37.43 -20.58
N LEU A 160 2.30 38.68 -20.54
CA LEU A 160 1.07 39.03 -19.83
C LEU A 160 -0.14 38.31 -20.44
N TYR A 161 -0.28 38.34 -21.77
CA TYR A 161 -1.35 37.68 -22.51
C TYR A 161 -1.47 36.19 -22.14
N ARG A 162 -0.37 35.45 -22.23
CA ARG A 162 -0.34 34.01 -21.89
C ARG A 162 -0.64 33.74 -20.42
N ALA A 163 -0.17 34.62 -19.52
CA ALA A 163 -0.36 34.46 -18.09
C ALA A 163 -1.82 34.67 -17.65
N VAL A 164 -2.55 35.57 -18.32
CA VAL A 164 -3.93 35.91 -17.96
C VAL A 164 -4.98 35.09 -18.72
N GLU A 165 -4.66 34.58 -19.91
CA GLU A 165 -5.60 33.89 -20.82
C GLU A 165 -6.47 32.83 -20.14
N ARG A 166 -5.85 31.85 -19.45
CA ARG A 166 -6.60 30.75 -18.82
C ARG A 166 -7.59 31.26 -17.76
N HIS A 167 -7.18 32.23 -16.95
CA HIS A 167 -8.01 32.74 -15.86
C HIS A 167 -9.10 33.69 -16.36
N ALA A 168 -8.76 34.57 -17.31
CA ALA A 168 -9.71 35.52 -17.88
C ALA A 168 -10.78 34.81 -18.74
N ARG A 169 -10.44 33.67 -19.37
CA ARG A 169 -11.44 32.82 -20.05
C ARG A 169 -12.37 32.16 -19.04
N ALA A 170 -11.87 31.76 -17.87
CA ALA A 170 -12.71 31.17 -16.83
C ALA A 170 -13.64 32.19 -16.16
N THR A 171 -13.24 33.46 -16.06
CA THR A 171 -14.08 34.55 -15.50
C THR A 171 -14.99 35.22 -16.54
N GLY A 172 -14.81 34.94 -17.84
CA GLY A 172 -15.55 35.59 -18.93
C GLY A 172 -15.03 36.98 -19.32
N GLU A 173 -13.97 37.47 -18.68
CA GLU A 173 -13.38 38.79 -18.89
C GLU A 173 -12.41 38.85 -20.09
N TRP A 174 -12.13 37.70 -20.72
CA TRP A 174 -11.08 37.54 -21.71
C TRP A 174 -11.17 38.51 -22.89
N LEU A 175 -12.37 38.78 -23.41
CA LEU A 175 -12.53 39.63 -24.59
C LEU A 175 -12.06 41.06 -24.32
N SER A 176 -12.51 41.65 -23.21
CA SER A 176 -12.14 43.00 -22.78
C SER A 176 -10.66 43.08 -22.40
N LEU A 177 -10.15 42.12 -21.63
CA LEU A 177 -8.75 42.11 -21.21
C LEU A 177 -7.80 41.92 -22.39
N ARG A 178 -8.16 41.07 -23.35
CA ARG A 178 -7.41 40.90 -24.60
C ARG A 178 -7.35 42.19 -25.39
N GLN A 179 -8.47 42.90 -25.51
CA GLN A 179 -8.52 44.17 -26.22
C GLN A 179 -7.61 45.20 -25.56
N ASP A 180 -7.66 45.31 -24.23
CA ASP A 180 -6.79 46.21 -23.46
C ASP A 180 -5.29 45.90 -23.68
N ILE A 181 -4.91 44.61 -23.67
CA ILE A 181 -3.52 44.18 -23.92
C ILE A 181 -3.08 44.51 -25.35
N VAL A 182 -3.95 44.30 -26.33
CA VAL A 182 -3.67 44.64 -27.74
C VAL A 182 -3.52 46.15 -27.92
N ASP A 183 -4.36 46.94 -27.24
CA ASP A 183 -4.29 48.40 -27.30
C ASP A 183 -3.00 48.94 -26.69
N LEU A 184 -2.47 48.33 -25.62
CA LEU A 184 -1.14 48.70 -25.07
C LEU A 184 0.01 48.53 -26.07
N GLY A 185 -0.09 47.53 -26.95
CA GLY A 185 0.91 47.24 -27.98
C GLY A 185 0.88 48.19 -29.18
N LYS A 186 -0.18 48.99 -29.36
CA LYS A 186 -0.29 49.90 -30.50
C LYS A 186 0.65 51.11 -30.31
N PRO A 187 1.53 51.42 -31.28
CA PRO A 187 2.46 52.54 -31.18
C PRO A 187 1.75 53.91 -31.25
N GLY A 188 0.56 53.98 -31.86
CA GLY A 188 -0.18 55.24 -32.04
C GLY A 188 -0.83 55.83 -30.78
N PHE A 189 -0.82 55.12 -29.65
CA PHE A 189 -1.36 55.65 -28.40
C PHE A 189 -0.28 56.30 -27.54
N ALA A 190 -0.61 57.47 -27.00
CA ALA A 190 0.26 58.19 -26.08
C ALA A 190 0.50 57.38 -24.79
N THR A 191 1.72 57.47 -24.26
CA THR A 191 2.12 56.84 -22.98
C THR A 191 1.14 57.08 -21.81
N PRO A 192 0.62 58.29 -21.55
CA PRO A 192 -0.37 58.49 -20.47
C PRO A 192 -1.66 57.67 -20.65
N TYR A 193 -2.11 57.47 -21.89
CA TYR A 193 -3.27 56.60 -22.15
C TYR A 193 -2.95 55.15 -21.81
N LYS A 194 -1.77 54.66 -22.18
CA LYS A 194 -1.31 53.30 -21.85
C LYS A 194 -1.24 53.07 -20.35
N LEU A 195 -0.72 54.05 -19.59
CA LEU A 195 -0.68 54.00 -18.12
C LEU A 195 -2.08 54.01 -17.48
N ALA A 196 -3.02 54.74 -18.06
CA ALA A 196 -4.41 54.72 -17.61
C ALA A 196 -5.06 53.34 -17.84
N VAL A 197 -4.77 52.70 -18.97
CA VAL A 197 -5.25 51.34 -19.29
C VAL A 197 -4.64 50.31 -18.32
N THR A 198 -3.32 50.32 -18.08
CA THR A 198 -2.70 49.39 -17.11
C THR A 198 -3.26 49.58 -15.71
N SER A 199 -3.46 50.82 -15.26
CA SER A 199 -4.08 51.12 -13.96
C SER A 199 -5.52 50.62 -13.86
N ARG A 200 -6.31 50.75 -14.94
CA ARG A 200 -7.67 50.19 -15.01
C ARG A 200 -7.64 48.66 -14.95
N MET A 201 -6.71 48.03 -15.65
CA MET A 201 -6.62 46.57 -15.68
C MET A 201 -6.41 45.98 -14.28
N GLU A 202 -5.57 46.60 -13.44
CA GLU A 202 -5.36 46.14 -12.05
C GLU A 202 -6.59 46.32 -11.13
N ARG A 203 -7.52 47.20 -11.49
CA ARG A 203 -8.70 47.53 -10.66
C ARG A 203 -9.98 46.82 -11.08
N VAL A 204 -10.09 46.44 -12.35
CA VAL A 204 -11.33 45.92 -12.93
C VAL A 204 -11.30 44.41 -13.05
N TYR A 205 -10.18 43.80 -13.44
CA TYR A 205 -10.15 42.38 -13.77
C TYR A 205 -9.87 41.50 -12.55
N ASP A 206 -10.75 40.53 -12.30
CA ASP A 206 -10.66 39.59 -11.17
C ASP A 206 -9.34 38.81 -11.15
N CYS A 207 -8.80 38.53 -12.34
CA CYS A 207 -7.53 37.84 -12.50
C CYS A 207 -6.30 38.64 -12.03
N LEU A 208 -6.45 39.96 -11.87
CA LEU A 208 -5.42 40.92 -11.47
C LEU A 208 -5.70 41.60 -10.11
N LEU A 209 -6.91 41.45 -9.56
CA LEU A 209 -7.30 42.05 -8.29
C LEU A 209 -6.46 41.51 -7.09
N PRO A 210 -6.15 42.38 -6.10
CA PRO A 210 -5.53 41.95 -4.86
C PRO A 210 -6.49 41.04 -4.07
N SER A 211 -5.94 40.01 -3.42
CA SER A 211 -6.71 38.98 -2.69
C SER A 211 -7.56 39.51 -1.52
N SER A 212 -7.40 40.77 -1.13
CA SER A 212 -8.11 41.38 0.00
C SER A 212 -9.49 41.97 -0.35
N LYS A 213 -9.92 41.95 -1.62
CA LYS A 213 -11.14 42.64 -2.07
C LYS A 213 -12.36 41.77 -2.40
N ARG A 214 -12.39 40.49 -1.98
CA ARG A 214 -13.66 39.75 -1.87
C ARG A 214 -14.15 39.82 -0.43
N ARG A 215 -14.85 40.89 -0.10
CA ARG A 215 -15.76 40.95 1.05
C ARG A 215 -17.13 41.32 0.52
#